data_AF-A0ABD0P9L9-F1
#
_entry.id   AF-A0ABD0P9L9-F1
#
_cell.length_a   1.000
_cell.length_b   1.000
_cell.length_c   1.000
_cell.angle_alpha   90.00
_cell.angle_beta   90.00
_cell.angle_gamma   90.00
#
_symmetry.space_group_name_H-M   'P 1'
#
loop_
_entity.id
_entity.type
_entity.pdbx_description
1 polymer ?
#
loop_
_entity_poly.entity_id
_entity_poly.type
_entity_poly.pdbx_seq_one_letter_code
_entity_poly.pdbx_strand_id
1 'polypeptide(L)' 'WGNSNDMRVVDAKFDEYAIVHTIKTKGGESEILNKLHTRTKKIPDDLKEKFKQFSLDTGILEENIAILPMN' A
#
# COMPACT_ATOMS: atom_id res chain seq x y z
N TRP A 1 -17.90 -8.53 -11.75
CA TRP A 1 -17.82 -10.00 -11.83
C TRP A 1 -16.60 -10.38 -12.64
N GLY A 2 -15.84 -11.39 -12.22
CA GLY A 2 -14.61 -11.83 -12.92
C GLY A 2 -13.30 -11.17 -12.49
N ASN A 3 -13.24 -10.54 -11.32
CA ASN A 3 -11.98 -10.17 -10.67
C ASN A 3 -11.73 -11.03 -9.43
N SER A 4 -10.47 -11.36 -9.17
CA SER A 4 -10.01 -11.90 -7.90
C SER A 4 -9.16 -10.85 -7.22
N ASN A 5 -9.46 -10.50 -5.98
CA ASN A 5 -8.64 -9.58 -5.19
C ASN A 5 -8.17 -10.32 -3.93
N ASP A 6 -6.87 -10.55 -3.82
CA ASP A 6 -6.24 -11.03 -2.59
C ASP A 6 -5.76 -9.80 -1.82
N MET A 7 -6.41 -9.50 -0.70
CA MET A 7 -6.08 -8.35 0.15
C MET A 7 -5.53 -8.83 1.48
N ARG A 8 -4.37 -8.30 1.86
CA ARG A 8 -3.65 -8.67 3.07
C ARG A 8 -3.28 -7.42 3.85
N VAL A 9 -3.59 -7.39 5.14
CA VAL A 9 -2.97 -6.45 6.08
C VAL A 9 -1.62 -7.03 6.44
N VAL A 10 -0.55 -6.43 5.97
CA VAL A 10 0.82 -6.95 6.14
C VAL A 10 1.49 -6.41 7.39
N ASP A 11 1.03 -5.25 7.85
CA ASP A 11 1.54 -4.58 9.02
C ASP A 11 0.52 -3.55 9.50
N ALA A 12 0.31 -3.47 10.81
CA ALA A 12 -0.65 -2.55 11.39
C ALA A 12 -0.33 -2.25 12.85
N LYS A 13 -0.55 -0.99 13.20
CA LYS A 13 -0.85 -0.56 14.56
C LYS A 13 -2.20 0.12 14.48
N PHE A 14 -3.28 -0.61 14.80
CA PHE A 14 -4.64 -0.23 14.39
C PHE A 14 -5.12 1.16 14.82
N ASP A 15 -4.56 1.68 15.91
CA ASP A 15 -4.82 3.03 16.43
C ASP A 15 -4.04 4.14 15.69
N GLU A 16 -3.12 3.77 14.79
CA GLU A 16 -2.21 4.69 14.10
C GLU A 16 -2.21 4.48 12.58
N TYR A 17 -1.99 3.25 12.12
CA TYR A 17 -1.86 2.95 10.70
C TYR A 17 -2.13 1.49 10.33
N ALA A 18 -2.31 1.24 9.04
CA ALA A 18 -2.27 -0.08 8.41
C ALA A 18 -1.61 0.00 7.03
N ILE A 19 -0.71 -0.92 6.72
CA ILE A 19 -0.20 -1.18 5.38
C ILE A 19 -0.96 -2.37 4.80
N VAL A 20 -1.59 -2.15 3.65
CA VAL A 20 -2.41 -3.14 2.96
C VAL A 20 -1.77 -3.44 1.61
N HIS A 21 -1.55 -4.72 1.35
CA HIS A 21 -1.09 -5.24 0.06
C HIS A 21 -2.27 -5.91 -0.64
N THR A 22 -2.52 -5.53 -1.88
CA THR A 22 -3.59 -6.14 -2.70
C THR A 22 -3.01 -6.64 -4.01
N ILE A 23 -3.27 -7.89 -4.34
CA ILE A 23 -3.05 -8.45 -5.66
C ILE A 23 -4.41 -8.53 -6.34
N LYS A 24 -4.57 -7.81 -7.45
CA LYS A 24 -5.79 -7.80 -8.24
C LYS A 24 -5.55 -8.57 -9.53
N THR A 25 -6.33 -9.62 -9.78
CA THR A 25 -6.25 -10.39 -11.02
C THR A 25 -7.53 -10.21 -11.82
N LYS A 26 -7.41 -9.81 -13.08
CA LYS A 26 -8.52 -9.67 -14.03
C LYS A 26 -8.05 -10.07 -15.43
N GLY A 27 -8.77 -11.01 -16.06
CA GLY A 27 -8.43 -11.44 -17.42
C GLY A 27 -7.07 -12.13 -17.56
N GLY A 28 -6.54 -12.71 -16.49
CA GLY A 28 -5.21 -13.34 -16.47
C GLY A 28 -4.06 -12.37 -16.14
N GLU A 29 -4.30 -11.06 -16.19
CA GLU A 29 -3.35 -10.03 -15.79
C GLU A 29 -3.48 -9.74 -14.30
N SER A 30 -2.35 -9.51 -13.63
CA SER A 30 -2.30 -9.18 -12.21
C SER A 30 -1.63 -7.83 -11.96
N GLU A 31 -2.23 -7.04 -11.09
CA GLU A 31 -1.73 -5.76 -10.61
C GLU A 31 -1.47 -5.83 -9.11
N ILE A 32 -0.41 -5.15 -8.66
CA ILE A 32 -0.10 -4.96 -7.25
C ILE A 32 -0.52 -3.56 -6.83
N LEU A 33 -1.22 -3.47 -5.69
CA LEU A 33 -1.59 -2.20 -5.08
C LEU A 33 -1.29 -2.21 -3.58
N ASN A 34 -0.36 -1.35 -3.19
CA ASN A 34 -0.03 -1.10 -1.79
C ASN A 34 -0.69 0.20 -1.31
N LYS A 35 -1.25 0.18 -0.10
CA LYS A 35 -1.85 1.35 0.52
C LYS A 35 -1.37 1.49 1.96
N LEU A 36 -0.91 2.69 2.30
CA LEU A 36 -0.74 3.13 3.68
C LEU A 36 -1.99 3.91 4.11
N HIS A 37 -2.70 3.38 5.09
CA HIS A 37 -3.80 4.07 5.76
C HIS A 37 -3.29 4.60 7.10
N THR A 38 -3.50 5.88 7.39
CA THR A 38 -3.15 6.50 8.68
C THR A 38 -4.38 7.10 9.34
N ARG A 39 -4.42 7.10 10.68
CA ARG A 39 -5.48 7.75 11.47
C ARG A 39 -5.34 9.27 11.51
N THR A 40 -4.13 9.78 11.27
CA THR A 40 -3.82 11.22 11.22
C THR A 40 -3.36 11.62 9.83
N LYS A 41 -3.49 12.92 9.48
CA LYS A 41 -2.99 13.47 8.21
C LYS A 41 -1.47 13.56 8.15
N LYS A 42 -0.82 13.73 9.32
CA LYS A 42 0.64 13.82 9.41
C LYS A 42 1.22 12.41 9.50
N ILE A 43 1.80 11.95 8.40
CA ILE A 43 2.50 10.68 8.34
C ILE A 43 3.93 10.88 8.85
N PRO A 44 4.37 10.13 9.89
CA PRO A 44 5.76 10.10 10.34
C PRO A 44 6.72 9.68 9.22
N ASP A 45 7.95 10.21 9.20
CA ASP A 45 8.89 9.97 8.10
C ASP A 45 9.40 8.53 8.06
N ASP A 46 9.57 7.90 9.22
CA ASP A 46 9.88 6.48 9.37
C ASP A 46 8.77 5.59 8.78
N LEU A 47 7.50 5.97 8.98
CA LEU A 47 6.37 5.25 8.40
C LEU A 47 6.29 5.42 6.87
N LYS A 48 6.67 6.58 6.34
CA LYS A 48 6.79 6.79 4.88
C LYS A 48 7.90 5.92 4.30
N GLU A 49 9.06 5.89 4.93
CA GLU A 49 10.21 5.08 4.49
C GLU A 49 9.87 3.59 4.54
N LYS A 50 9.23 3.13 5.61
CA LYS A 50 8.71 1.75 5.73
C LYS A 50 7.77 1.39 4.58
N PHE A 51 6.81 2.27 4.27
CA PHE A 51 5.88 2.04 3.16
C PHE A 51 6.58 2.03 1.78
N LYS A 52 7.56 2.93 1.57
CA LYS A 52 8.37 2.96 0.36
C LYS A 52 9.16 1.66 0.20
N GLN A 53 9.88 1.24 1.23
CA GLN A 53 10.67 0.00 1.20
C GLN A 53 9.78 -1.21 0.93
N PHE A 54 8.66 -1.33 1.64
CA PHE A 54 7.69 -2.40 1.39
C PHE A 54 7.18 -2.41 -0.06
N SER A 55 6.96 -1.23 -0.64
CA SER A 55 6.50 -1.11 -2.02
C SER A 55 7.55 -1.60 -3.02
N LEU A 56 8.81 -1.21 -2.82
CA LEU A 56 9.94 -1.72 -3.62
C LEU A 56 10.08 -3.24 -3.50
N ASP A 57 9.99 -3.79 -2.28
CA ASP A 57 10.11 -5.23 -2.01
C ASP A 57 9.00 -6.05 -2.70
N THR A 58 7.82 -5.46 -2.86
CA THR A 58 6.70 -6.07 -3.62
C THR A 58 6.77 -5.83 -5.13
N GLY A 59 7.83 -5.21 -5.64
CA GLY A 59 8.05 -5.00 -7.07
C GLY A 59 7.43 -3.73 -7.65
N ILE A 60 6.96 -2.79 -6.83
CA ILE A 60 6.52 -1.47 -7.30
C ILE A 60 7.76 -0.61 -7.53
N LEU A 61 7.87 -0.01 -8.73
CA LEU A 61 8.95 0.93 -9.06
C LEU A 61 8.82 2.22 -8.24
N GLU A 62 9.95 2.85 -7.90
CA GLU A 62 9.98 4.07 -7.08
C GLU A 62 9.09 5.19 -7.63
N GLU A 63 9.11 5.41 -8.94
CA GLU A 63 8.29 6.40 -9.65
C GLU A 63 6.77 6.16 -9.54
N ASN A 64 6.36 4.93 -9.22
CA ASN A 64 4.95 4.55 -9.04
C ASN A 64 4.50 4.66 -7.58
N ILE A 65 5.37 5.13 -6.67
CA ILE A 65 5.04 5.33 -5.26
C ILE A 65 4.69 6.81 -5.03
N ALA A 66 3.41 7.07 -4.73
CA ALA A 66 2.92 8.41 -4.43
C ALA A 66 2.61 8.60 -2.94
N ILE A 67 3.11 9.69 -2.35
CA ILE A 67 2.63 10.20 -1.05
C ILE A 67 1.67 11.35 -1.35
N LEU A 68 0.39 11.16 -1.00
CA LEU A 68 -0.65 12.14 -1.29
C LEU A 68 -0.48 13.39 -0.42
N PRO A 69 -0.73 14.60 -0.98
CA PRO A 69 -0.71 15.83 -0.20
C PRO A 69 -1.85 15.86 0.81
N MET A 70 -1.73 16.71 1.84
CA MET A 70 -2.83 16.96 2.78
C MET A 70 -3.92 17.79 2.09
N ASN A 71 -5.15 17.26 2.09
CA ASN A 71 -6.36 18.02 1.77
C ASN A 71 -6.82 18.89 2.95
#